data_AF-A0A2V5RGF6-F1
#
_entry.id   AF-A0A2V5RGF6-F1
#
_cell.length_a   1.000
_cell.length_b   1.000
_cell.length_c   1.000
_cell.angle_alpha   90.00
_cell.angle_beta   90.00
_cell.angle_gamma   90.00
#
_symmetry.space_group_name_H-M   'P 1'
#
loop_
_entity.id
_entity.type
_entity.pdbx_description
1 polymer ?
#
loop_
_entity_poly.entity_id
_entity_poly.type
_entity_poly.pdbx_seq_one_letter_code
_entity_poly.pdbx_strand_id
1 'polypeptide(L)'
;MFSETIELRGHIIDSLILPKVLDQILTHGANFKIGEIEIGKKRADQSFARIEVSAETAEALDELILRLRQHGAEVAKREDAQLASAPADGVFPRDFYVTTNQQTFVRFDGKEIEVQPAMMDSAIAVDRKRGAARAVKFFDVRKGDEIIVGHQGVRVVPVQRATSRTDVFQFINTIIDADEPKSAIIRELAGELQRVRRARGEIAVVVGPAIVRTGAGQHLVRLIESRFVDRLFAGNSFAAYDLERALFGTSLGISPDLAFARGGRENFVRAVNAIREVGG
;
A
#
# COMPACT_ATOMS: atom_id res chain seq x y z
N MET A 1 -35.12 -4.06 10.96
CA MET A 1 -34.31 -2.88 10.66
C MET A 1 -33.22 -2.79 11.72
N PHE A 2 -31.99 -3.00 11.31
CA PHE A 2 -30.81 -2.97 12.18
C PHE A 2 -30.13 -1.62 11.98
N SER A 3 -29.62 -0.99 13.04
CA SER A 3 -28.88 0.26 12.93
C SER A 3 -27.56 0.24 13.70
N GLU A 4 -26.58 0.94 13.16
CA GLU A 4 -25.26 1.11 13.76
C GLU A 4 -24.79 2.55 13.55
N THR A 5 -24.12 3.11 14.55
CA THR A 5 -23.60 4.48 14.47
C THR A 5 -22.14 4.46 14.06
N ILE A 6 -21.83 5.16 12.97
CA ILE A 6 -20.48 5.41 12.51
C ILE A 6 -20.04 6.85 12.78
N GLU A 7 -18.74 7.04 12.95
CA GLU A 7 -18.04 8.31 13.10
C GLU A 7 -17.03 8.45 11.96
N LEU A 8 -16.95 9.65 11.39
CA LEU A 8 -15.95 10.04 10.41
C LEU A 8 -15.14 11.20 10.98
N ARG A 9 -13.81 11.12 10.90
CA ARG A 9 -12.88 12.15 11.41
C ARG A 9 -11.86 12.53 10.34
N GLY A 10 -11.49 13.81 10.30
CA GLY A 10 -10.44 14.34 9.41
C GLY A 10 -10.99 15.32 8.38
N HIS A 11 -10.32 15.48 7.24
CA HIS A 11 -10.77 16.37 6.16
C HIS A 11 -11.88 15.71 5.31
N ILE A 12 -12.99 15.33 5.96
CA ILE A 12 -14.05 14.49 5.37
C ILE A 12 -14.80 15.17 4.21
N ILE A 13 -14.79 16.52 4.17
CA ILE A 13 -15.38 17.32 3.09
C ILE A 13 -14.39 17.44 1.92
N ASP A 14 -13.20 17.99 2.16
CA ASP A 14 -12.18 18.23 1.12
C ASP A 14 -11.69 16.93 0.45
N SER A 15 -11.64 15.83 1.21
CA SER A 15 -11.23 14.51 0.70
C SER A 15 -12.38 13.73 0.06
N LEU A 16 -13.59 14.32 0.02
CA LEU A 16 -14.83 13.70 -0.46
C LEU A 16 -15.14 12.36 0.23
N ILE A 17 -14.66 12.16 1.46
CA ILE A 17 -14.93 10.94 2.24
C ILE A 17 -16.40 10.89 2.60
N LEU A 18 -16.96 12.00 3.10
CA LEU A 18 -18.36 12.06 3.49
C LEU A 18 -19.30 11.76 2.30
N PRO A 19 -19.18 12.43 1.13
CA PRO A 19 -19.95 12.07 -0.07
C PRO A 19 -19.80 10.60 -0.47
N LYS A 20 -18.58 10.04 -0.47
CA LYS A 20 -18.35 8.63 -0.83
C LYS A 20 -19.03 7.66 0.14
N VAL A 21 -18.97 7.94 1.45
CA VAL A 21 -19.63 7.12 2.47
C VAL A 21 -21.15 7.15 2.28
N LEU A 22 -21.73 8.33 2.08
CA LEU A 22 -23.17 8.47 1.85
C LEU A 22 -23.63 7.76 0.56
N ASP A 23 -22.84 7.89 -0.52
CA ASP A 23 -23.10 7.22 -1.80
C ASP A 23 -23.03 5.68 -1.67
N GLN A 24 -22.05 5.17 -0.91
CA GLN A 24 -21.97 3.74 -0.59
C GLN A 24 -23.21 3.26 0.18
N ILE A 25 -23.68 4.02 1.16
CA ILE A 25 -24.90 3.65 1.92
C ILE A 25 -26.11 3.55 0.98
N LEU A 26 -26.32 4.56 0.14
CA LEU A 26 -27.45 4.60 -0.80
C LEU A 26 -27.39 3.50 -1.86
N THR A 27 -26.19 3.23 -2.39
CA THR A 27 -25.97 2.19 -3.42
C THR A 27 -26.34 0.78 -2.92
N HIS A 28 -26.23 0.54 -1.61
CA HIS A 28 -26.56 -0.75 -0.99
C HIS A 28 -27.98 -0.81 -0.43
N GLY A 29 -28.84 0.16 -0.78
CA GLY A 29 -30.24 0.19 -0.34
C GLY A 29 -30.41 0.44 1.16
N ALA A 30 -29.37 0.92 1.84
CA ALA A 30 -29.42 1.27 3.25
C ALA A 30 -29.82 2.73 3.45
N ASN A 31 -30.35 3.04 4.62
CA ASN A 31 -30.73 4.39 5.02
C ASN A 31 -29.71 4.96 6.00
N PHE A 32 -29.57 6.30 6.02
CA PHE A 32 -28.74 6.97 7.00
C PHE A 32 -29.45 8.14 7.67
N LYS A 33 -29.00 8.47 8.88
CA LYS A 33 -29.40 9.66 9.63
C LYS A 33 -28.15 10.33 10.16
N ILE A 34 -27.88 11.55 9.71
CA ILE A 34 -26.78 12.36 10.24
C ILE A 34 -27.21 12.89 11.61
N GLY A 35 -26.48 12.51 12.66
CA GLY A 35 -26.75 12.95 14.02
C GLY A 35 -26.03 14.25 14.35
N GLU A 36 -24.71 14.26 14.17
CA GLU A 36 -23.84 15.38 14.52
C GLU A 36 -22.87 15.64 13.37
N ILE A 37 -22.66 16.91 13.03
CA ILE A 37 -21.64 17.30 12.06
C ILE A 37 -20.93 18.57 12.56
N GLU A 38 -19.62 18.47 12.70
CA GLU A 38 -18.77 19.61 13.02
C GLU A 38 -17.82 19.83 11.83
N ILE A 39 -17.94 21.00 11.20
CA ILE A 39 -17.13 21.34 10.05
C ILE A 39 -15.98 22.23 10.50
N GLY A 40 -14.76 21.82 10.23
CA GLY A 40 -13.55 22.62 10.44
C GLY A 40 -13.68 23.98 9.75
N LYS A 41 -13.34 25.07 10.44
CA LYS A 41 -13.52 26.44 9.93
C LYS A 41 -12.40 26.85 8.98
N LYS A 42 -11.23 26.25 9.12
CA LYS A 42 -10.05 26.44 8.27
C LYS A 42 -9.71 25.13 7.57
N ARG A 43 -8.98 25.21 6.45
CA ARG A 43 -8.53 24.05 5.67
C ARG A 43 -7.70 23.03 6.48
N ALA A 44 -7.02 23.47 7.53
CA ALA A 44 -6.22 22.61 8.40
C ALA A 44 -7.03 22.01 9.57
N ASP A 45 -8.26 22.47 9.78
CA ASP A 45 -9.09 21.98 10.87
C ASP A 45 -9.73 20.65 10.46
N GLN A 46 -9.76 19.70 11.39
CA GLN A 46 -10.45 18.43 11.17
C GLN A 46 -11.96 18.62 11.30
N SER A 47 -12.69 17.97 10.42
CA SER A 47 -14.15 17.86 10.48
C SER A 47 -14.54 16.51 11.09
N PHE A 48 -15.72 16.49 11.70
CA PHE A 48 -16.31 15.32 12.34
C PHE A 48 -17.73 15.13 11.84
N ALA A 49 -18.14 13.88 11.61
CA ALA A 49 -19.53 13.54 11.35
C ALA A 49 -19.89 12.24 12.08
N ARG A 50 -21.01 12.23 12.78
CA ARG A 50 -21.63 11.03 13.34
C ARG A 50 -22.90 10.70 12.57
N ILE A 51 -22.96 9.50 12.00
CA ILE A 51 -24.00 9.05 11.10
C ILE A 51 -24.54 7.72 11.61
N GLU A 52 -25.84 7.61 11.83
CA GLU A 52 -26.51 6.35 12.06
C GLU A 52 -26.85 5.72 10.70
N VAL A 53 -26.38 4.50 10.46
CA VAL A 53 -26.64 3.72 9.24
C VAL A 53 -27.60 2.60 9.60
N SER A 54 -28.59 2.35 8.75
CA SER A 54 -29.62 1.34 8.98
C SER A 54 -29.89 0.51 7.74
N ALA A 55 -30.00 -0.81 7.92
CA ALA A 55 -30.29 -1.76 6.85
C ALA A 55 -31.43 -2.71 7.24
N GLU A 56 -31.99 -3.40 6.24
CA GLU A 56 -33.11 -4.33 6.45
C GLU A 56 -32.69 -5.57 7.26
N THR A 57 -31.52 -6.13 6.95
CA THR A 57 -30.93 -7.30 7.59
C THR A 57 -29.61 -6.98 8.30
N ALA A 58 -29.24 -7.81 9.28
CA ALA A 58 -27.96 -7.67 10.00
C ALA A 58 -26.76 -7.94 9.09
N GLU A 59 -26.84 -8.95 8.22
CA GLU A 59 -25.77 -9.31 7.29
C GLU A 59 -25.47 -8.17 6.30
N ALA A 60 -26.51 -7.50 5.78
CA ALA A 60 -26.34 -6.35 4.89
C ALA A 60 -25.75 -5.13 5.63
N LEU A 61 -26.10 -4.95 6.91
CA LEU A 61 -25.49 -3.91 7.73
C LEU A 61 -24.00 -4.18 7.95
N ASP A 62 -23.64 -5.41 8.31
CA ASP A 62 -22.25 -5.81 8.55
C ASP A 62 -21.39 -5.67 7.28
N GLU A 63 -21.92 -6.08 6.12
CA GLU A 63 -21.23 -5.91 4.83
C GLU A 63 -21.06 -4.44 4.46
N LEU A 64 -22.10 -3.62 4.68
CA LEU A 64 -22.03 -2.19 4.43
C LEU A 64 -20.99 -1.53 5.34
N ILE A 65 -21.05 -1.79 6.65
CA ILE A 65 -20.12 -1.24 7.63
C ILE A 65 -18.68 -1.60 7.30
N LEU A 66 -18.43 -2.83 6.82
CA LEU A 66 -17.13 -3.24 6.30
C LEU A 66 -16.64 -2.31 5.16
N ARG A 67 -17.49 -2.01 4.18
CA ARG A 67 -17.14 -1.09 3.09
C ARG A 67 -16.93 0.33 3.58
N LEU A 68 -17.77 0.83 4.49
CA LEU A 68 -17.63 2.19 5.02
C LEU A 68 -16.32 2.34 5.81
N ARG A 69 -15.88 1.31 6.53
CA ARG A 69 -14.57 1.28 7.23
C ARG A 69 -13.38 1.42 6.28
N GLN A 70 -13.47 0.90 5.05
CA GLN A 70 -12.42 1.11 4.03
C GLN A 70 -12.29 2.58 3.62
N HIS A 71 -13.34 3.38 3.81
CA HIS A 71 -13.34 4.83 3.61
C HIS A 71 -13.00 5.63 4.88
N GLY A 72 -12.68 4.96 6.00
CA GLY A 72 -12.32 5.59 7.27
C GLY A 72 -13.51 5.83 8.22
N ALA A 73 -14.65 5.17 8.01
CA ALA A 73 -15.73 5.16 9.00
C ALA A 73 -15.36 4.29 10.20
N GLU A 74 -15.62 4.80 11.40
CA GLU A 74 -15.39 4.12 12.68
C GLU A 74 -16.72 3.81 13.34
N VAL A 75 -16.91 2.65 13.96
CA VAL A 75 -18.14 2.38 14.74
C VAL A 75 -18.04 3.07 16.10
N ALA A 76 -19.09 3.77 16.53
CA ALA A 76 -19.11 4.54 17.78
C ALA A 76 -19.00 3.65 19.04
N LYS A 77 -19.48 2.40 18.97
CA LYS A 77 -19.27 1.41 20.03
C LYS A 77 -17.85 0.88 19.98
N ARG A 78 -17.05 1.27 20.97
CA ARG A 78 -15.67 0.83 21.13
C ARG A 78 -15.62 -0.50 21.88
N GLU A 79 -15.88 -1.59 21.16
CA GLU A 79 -15.66 -2.95 21.65
C GLU A 79 -14.23 -3.41 21.36
N ASP A 80 -13.73 -4.34 22.16
CA ASP A 80 -12.43 -4.96 21.93
C ASP A 80 -12.51 -5.91 20.74
N ALA A 81 -11.39 -6.11 20.05
CA ALA A 81 -11.34 -6.93 18.87
C ALA A 81 -11.52 -8.42 19.19
N GLN A 82 -12.25 -9.11 18.32
CA GLN A 82 -12.44 -10.55 18.45
C GLN A 82 -11.19 -11.29 17.96
N LEU A 83 -10.82 -12.35 18.66
CA LEU A 83 -9.66 -13.19 18.34
C LEU A 83 -10.09 -14.63 18.12
N ALA A 84 -9.47 -15.28 17.13
CA ALA A 84 -9.55 -16.71 16.93
C ALA A 84 -8.16 -17.31 16.73
N SER A 85 -7.95 -18.51 17.26
CA SER A 85 -6.70 -19.24 17.06
C SER A 85 -6.57 -19.76 15.64
N ALA A 86 -5.39 -19.61 15.05
CA ALA A 86 -5.05 -20.19 13.75
C ALA A 86 -5.20 -21.72 13.79
N PRO A 87 -5.99 -22.34 12.89
CA PRO A 87 -6.28 -23.77 12.94
C PRO A 87 -5.08 -24.67 12.60
N ALA A 88 -4.14 -24.15 11.80
CA ALA A 88 -2.92 -24.85 11.38
C ALA A 88 -1.83 -23.83 11.01
N ASP A 89 -0.59 -24.29 10.91
CA ASP A 89 0.52 -23.51 10.36
C ASP A 89 0.16 -23.06 8.95
N GLY A 90 0.37 -21.78 8.64
CA GLY A 90 0.04 -21.25 7.32
C GLY A 90 -1.43 -20.90 7.09
N VAL A 91 -2.33 -21.15 8.04
CA VAL A 91 -3.79 -21.05 7.83
C VAL A 91 -4.41 -20.03 8.78
N PHE A 92 -5.08 -19.02 8.21
CA PHE A 92 -5.86 -18.05 8.98
C PHE A 92 -7.24 -18.63 9.39
N PRO A 93 -7.82 -18.15 10.50
CA PRO A 93 -9.24 -18.41 10.81
C PRO A 93 -10.16 -17.91 9.69
N ARG A 94 -11.37 -18.48 9.56
CA ARG A 94 -12.28 -18.19 8.43
C ARG A 94 -12.61 -16.70 8.27
N ASP A 95 -12.88 -16.01 9.37
CA ASP A 95 -13.36 -14.63 9.37
C ASP A 95 -12.26 -13.63 9.74
N PHE A 96 -11.00 -13.92 9.41
CA PHE A 96 -9.87 -13.03 9.74
C PHE A 96 -9.99 -11.67 9.06
N TYR A 97 -9.58 -10.61 9.77
CA TYR A 97 -9.51 -9.27 9.19
C TYR A 97 -8.36 -9.17 8.19
N VAL A 98 -8.65 -8.67 6.98
CA VAL A 98 -7.64 -8.39 5.94
C VAL A 98 -7.22 -6.93 6.01
N THR A 99 -5.94 -6.68 6.25
CA THR A 99 -5.37 -5.33 6.35
C THR A 99 -5.26 -4.64 4.98
N THR A 100 -5.42 -3.32 5.00
CA THR A 100 -5.12 -2.44 3.86
C THR A 100 -3.68 -1.92 3.95
N ASN A 101 -3.28 -1.06 3.02
CA ASN A 101 -2.00 -0.33 3.10
C ASN A 101 -2.02 0.86 4.08
N GLN A 102 -3.15 1.10 4.76
CA GLN A 102 -3.34 2.23 5.67
C GLN A 102 -2.87 1.89 7.09
N GLN A 103 -2.62 2.92 7.90
CA GLN A 103 -2.25 2.74 9.30
C GLN A 103 -3.43 2.15 10.06
N THR A 104 -3.22 1.03 10.74
CA THR A 104 -4.27 0.28 11.41
C THR A 104 -3.98 0.17 12.91
N PHE A 105 -5.00 0.38 13.73
CA PHE A 105 -4.97 0.19 15.17
C PHE A 105 -5.99 -0.87 15.56
N VAL A 106 -5.67 -1.69 16.54
CA VAL A 106 -6.59 -2.67 17.11
C VAL A 106 -6.76 -2.40 18.59
N ARG A 107 -8.00 -2.50 19.06
CA ARG A 107 -8.35 -2.36 20.46
C ARG A 107 -8.38 -3.74 21.10
N PHE A 108 -7.57 -3.95 22.12
CA PHE A 108 -7.46 -5.20 22.85
C PHE A 108 -7.23 -4.92 24.35
N ASP A 109 -7.98 -5.59 25.22
CA ASP A 109 -8.02 -5.33 26.67
C ASP A 109 -8.23 -3.83 27.01
N GLY A 110 -9.15 -3.18 26.30
CA GLY A 110 -9.45 -1.75 26.43
C GLY A 110 -8.34 -0.79 25.98
N LYS A 111 -7.22 -1.29 25.45
CA LYS A 111 -6.10 -0.49 24.95
C LYS A 111 -6.05 -0.51 23.43
N GLU A 112 -5.75 0.64 22.82
CA GLU A 112 -5.43 0.68 21.40
C GLU A 112 -3.95 0.37 21.17
N ILE A 113 -3.70 -0.55 20.25
CA ILE A 113 -2.38 -1.04 19.87
C ILE A 113 -2.23 -0.80 18.37
N GLU A 114 -1.15 -0.13 17.97
CA GLU A 114 -0.84 0.03 16.55
C GLU A 114 -0.38 -1.30 15.94
N VAL A 115 -0.87 -1.61 14.75
CA VAL A 115 -0.45 -2.78 13.99
C VAL A 115 0.81 -2.43 13.20
N GLN A 116 1.93 -3.09 13.52
CA GLN A 116 3.19 -2.86 12.84
C GLN A 116 3.81 -4.14 12.24
N PRO A 117 4.40 -4.08 11.03
CA PRO A 117 4.39 -2.95 10.10
C PRO A 117 3.01 -2.79 9.42
N ALA A 118 2.71 -1.59 8.92
CA ALA A 118 1.55 -1.39 8.04
C ALA A 118 1.78 -2.13 6.71
N MET A 119 0.96 -3.14 6.44
CA MET A 119 1.12 -4.03 5.30
C MET A 119 -0.25 -4.42 4.77
N MET A 120 -0.45 -4.33 3.46
CA MET A 120 -1.68 -4.75 2.79
C MET A 120 -1.75 -6.28 2.65
N ASP A 121 -2.96 -6.81 2.49
CA ASP A 121 -3.25 -8.23 2.23
C ASP A 121 -2.65 -9.15 3.31
N SER A 122 -2.76 -8.75 4.57
CA SER A 122 -2.19 -9.48 5.72
C SER A 122 -3.26 -9.68 6.79
N ALA A 123 -3.06 -10.66 7.67
CA ALA A 123 -3.85 -10.79 8.88
C ALA A 123 -3.19 -10.00 10.02
N ILE A 124 -3.92 -9.78 11.12
CA ILE A 124 -3.38 -9.14 12.33
C ILE A 124 -3.24 -10.21 13.41
N ALA A 125 -2.01 -10.51 13.83
CA ALA A 125 -1.75 -11.38 14.97
C ALA A 125 -1.52 -10.53 16.23
N VAL A 126 -2.13 -10.94 17.35
CA VAL A 126 -1.99 -10.27 18.65
C VAL A 126 -1.15 -11.13 19.58
N ASP A 127 -0.11 -10.52 20.16
CA ASP A 127 0.67 -11.12 21.25
C ASP A 127 0.18 -10.57 22.59
N ARG A 128 -0.64 -11.34 23.30
CA ARG A 128 -1.15 -10.98 24.63
C ARG A 128 -0.05 -10.71 25.65
N LYS A 129 1.08 -11.44 25.58
CA LYS A 129 2.16 -11.33 26.56
C LYS A 129 2.90 -10.00 26.39
N ARG A 130 3.06 -9.56 25.15
CA ARG A 130 3.75 -8.31 24.80
C ARG A 130 2.82 -7.10 24.69
N GLY A 131 1.52 -7.31 24.57
CA GLY A 131 0.56 -6.23 24.29
C GLY A 131 0.83 -5.58 22.94
N ALA A 132 1.17 -6.40 21.94
CA ALA A 132 1.58 -5.94 20.61
C ALA A 132 0.72 -6.59 19.52
N ALA A 133 0.48 -5.86 18.43
CA ALA A 133 -0.22 -6.33 17.25
C ALA A 133 0.69 -6.24 16.02
N ARG A 134 0.76 -7.31 15.24
CA ARG A 134 1.61 -7.39 14.04
C ARG A 134 0.81 -7.79 12.82
N ALA A 135 1.08 -7.15 11.69
CA ALA A 135 0.60 -7.63 10.41
C ALA A 135 1.42 -8.87 10.01
N VAL A 136 0.75 -9.97 9.64
CA VAL A 136 1.40 -11.26 9.33
C VAL A 136 0.90 -11.82 8.01
N LYS A 137 1.84 -12.40 7.26
CA LYS A 137 1.53 -13.20 6.07
C LYS A 137 1.29 -14.65 6.47
N PHE A 138 0.63 -15.40 5.60
CA PHE A 138 0.26 -16.80 5.87
C PHE A 138 1.49 -17.62 6.30
N PHE A 139 2.64 -17.46 5.63
CA PHE A 139 3.87 -18.19 5.95
C PHE A 139 4.49 -17.87 7.32
N ASP A 140 4.09 -16.76 7.97
CA ASP A 140 4.57 -16.36 9.30
C ASP A 140 3.64 -16.83 10.45
N VAL A 141 2.54 -17.51 10.12
CA VAL A 141 1.53 -17.95 11.09
C VAL A 141 1.74 -19.38 11.53
N ARG A 142 1.69 -19.59 12.85
CA ARG A 142 1.72 -20.92 13.48
C ARG A 142 0.36 -21.30 14.03
N LYS A 143 0.09 -22.60 14.11
CA LYS A 143 -1.11 -23.13 14.76
C LYS A 143 -1.21 -22.59 16.19
N GLY A 144 -2.37 -22.04 16.53
CA GLY A 144 -2.63 -21.46 17.84
C GLY A 144 -2.34 -19.95 17.95
N ASP A 145 -1.69 -19.33 16.97
CA ASP A 145 -1.52 -17.87 16.94
C ASP A 145 -2.89 -17.18 17.03
N GLU A 146 -3.00 -16.15 17.84
CA GLU A 146 -4.24 -15.39 18.01
C GLU A 146 -4.36 -14.34 16.92
N ILE A 147 -5.34 -14.52 16.04
CA ILE A 147 -5.57 -13.67 14.88
C ILE A 147 -6.88 -12.90 15.07
N ILE A 148 -6.87 -11.61 14.73
CA ILE A 148 -8.06 -10.76 14.72
C ILE A 148 -9.06 -11.28 13.69
N VAL A 149 -10.30 -11.47 14.13
CA VAL A 149 -11.44 -11.84 13.29
C VAL A 149 -12.51 -10.78 13.34
N GLY A 150 -13.25 -10.66 12.24
CA GLY A 150 -14.25 -9.63 12.04
C GLY A 150 -13.66 -8.23 12.04
N HIS A 151 -14.52 -7.24 12.31
CA HIS A 151 -14.18 -5.83 12.19
C HIS A 151 -14.18 -5.11 13.55
N GLN A 152 -14.75 -5.72 14.57
CA GLN A 152 -14.84 -5.10 15.89
C GLN A 152 -13.44 -4.79 16.45
N GLY A 153 -13.31 -3.64 17.12
CA GLY A 153 -12.04 -3.18 17.67
C GLY A 153 -10.96 -2.76 16.66
N VAL A 154 -11.18 -2.85 15.34
CA VAL A 154 -10.22 -2.41 14.32
C VAL A 154 -10.51 -0.98 13.86
N ARG A 155 -9.51 -0.09 13.96
CA ARG A 155 -9.56 1.30 13.52
C ARG A 155 -8.51 1.56 12.44
N VAL A 156 -8.96 1.99 11.27
CA VAL A 156 -8.08 2.34 10.15
C VAL A 156 -7.98 3.85 10.05
N VAL A 157 -6.77 4.38 10.09
CA VAL A 157 -6.50 5.80 9.85
C VAL A 157 -6.09 5.95 8.39
N PRO A 158 -6.93 6.58 7.55
CA PRO A 158 -6.52 6.93 6.20
C PRO A 158 -5.31 7.86 6.27
N VAL A 159 -4.30 7.60 5.44
CA VAL A 159 -3.20 8.52 5.21
C VAL A 159 -3.83 9.84 4.76
N GLN A 160 -3.81 10.83 5.65
CA GLN A 160 -4.28 12.16 5.31
C GLN A 160 -3.47 12.61 4.10
N ARG A 161 -4.17 12.99 3.02
CA ARG A 161 -3.53 13.77 1.95
C ARG A 161 -2.84 14.93 2.65
N ALA A 162 -1.52 15.02 2.53
CA ALA A 162 -0.80 16.18 3.02
C ALA A 162 -1.47 17.42 2.38
N THR A 163 -2.20 18.18 3.19
CA THR A 163 -2.90 19.40 2.75
C THR A 163 -1.91 20.53 2.43
N SER A 164 -0.62 20.30 2.70
CA SER A 164 0.49 21.16 2.34
C SER A 164 1.36 20.50 1.27
N ARG A 165 1.27 21.06 0.06
CA ARG A 165 1.97 20.75 -1.20
C ARG A 165 1.33 19.66 -2.05
N THR A 166 1.10 20.06 -3.28
CA THR A 166 1.02 19.25 -4.49
C THR A 166 2.16 18.23 -4.48
N ASP A 167 1.96 17.08 -3.83
CA ASP A 167 2.96 16.03 -3.82
C ASP A 167 2.96 15.40 -5.22
N VAL A 168 4.08 15.60 -5.90
CA VAL A 168 4.36 15.13 -7.27
C VAL A 168 4.40 13.61 -7.33
N PHE A 169 4.46 12.92 -6.20
CA PHE A 169 4.26 11.47 -6.14
C PHE A 169 2.79 11.03 -6.27
N GLN A 170 1.82 11.95 -6.20
CA GLN A 170 0.42 11.66 -6.54
C GLN A 170 0.21 11.41 -8.04
N PHE A 171 1.22 11.68 -8.89
CA PHE A 171 1.17 11.38 -10.33
C PHE A 171 0.88 9.91 -10.65
N ILE A 172 1.14 8.97 -9.72
CA ILE A 172 0.81 7.55 -9.92
C ILE A 172 -0.71 7.31 -9.96
N ASN A 173 -1.53 8.20 -9.38
CA ASN A 173 -2.99 8.10 -9.42
C ASN A 173 -3.62 8.82 -10.64
N THR A 174 -2.81 9.47 -11.47
CA THR A 174 -3.26 10.08 -12.71
C THR A 174 -2.77 9.21 -13.86
N ILE A 175 -3.66 8.81 -14.76
CA ILE A 175 -3.28 8.06 -15.96
C ILE A 175 -2.42 9.02 -16.81
N ILE A 176 -1.10 8.81 -16.80
CA ILE A 176 -0.18 9.58 -17.65
C ILE A 176 -0.31 9.02 -19.06
N ASP A 177 -1.04 9.75 -19.91
CA ASP A 177 -1.15 9.40 -21.32
C ASP A 177 0.16 9.68 -22.08
N ALA A 178 0.32 9.00 -23.23
CA ALA A 178 1.53 9.13 -24.04
C ALA A 178 1.78 10.57 -24.54
N ASP A 179 0.72 11.37 -24.63
CA ASP A 179 0.69 12.74 -25.17
C ASP A 179 0.90 13.83 -24.11
N GLU A 180 1.07 13.45 -22.83
CA GLU A 180 1.38 14.40 -21.78
C GLU A 180 2.79 15.01 -21.94
N PRO A 181 3.01 16.25 -21.45
CA PRO A 181 4.30 16.93 -21.55
C PRO A 181 5.36 16.26 -20.65
N LYS A 182 5.95 15.16 -21.12
CA LYS A 182 6.94 14.34 -20.38
C LYS A 182 8.10 15.14 -19.80
N SER A 183 8.53 16.20 -20.50
CA SER A 183 9.62 17.06 -20.03
C SER A 183 9.27 17.84 -18.76
N ALA A 184 8.01 18.21 -18.56
CA ALA A 184 7.56 18.88 -17.34
C ALA A 184 7.59 17.91 -16.16
N ILE A 185 7.04 16.71 -16.35
CA ILE A 185 7.02 15.62 -15.35
C ILE A 185 8.44 15.25 -14.92
N ILE A 186 9.35 15.06 -15.88
CA ILE A 186 10.77 14.73 -15.59
C ILE A 186 11.44 15.82 -14.75
N ARG A 187 11.21 17.11 -15.05
CA ARG A 187 11.75 18.22 -14.26
C ARG A 187 11.21 18.22 -12.83
N GLU A 188 9.93 17.95 -12.69
CA GLU A 188 9.26 17.91 -11.39
C GLU A 188 9.78 16.76 -10.52
N LEU A 189 9.89 15.56 -11.10
CA LEU A 189 10.48 14.39 -10.46
C LEU A 189 11.94 14.63 -10.05
N ALA A 190 12.75 15.25 -10.93
CA ALA A 190 14.12 15.62 -10.59
C ALA A 190 14.18 16.60 -9.40
N GLY A 191 13.23 17.54 -9.33
CA GLY A 191 13.08 18.44 -8.19
C GLY A 191 12.74 17.73 -6.87
N GLU A 192 11.90 16.68 -6.92
CA GLU A 192 11.62 15.84 -5.75
C GLU A 192 12.84 15.06 -5.29
N LEU A 193 13.56 14.40 -6.21
CA LEU A 193 14.77 13.65 -5.87
C LEU A 193 15.81 14.56 -5.18
N GLN A 194 15.95 15.80 -5.64
CA GLN A 194 16.80 16.79 -4.97
C GLN A 194 16.29 17.19 -3.58
N ARG A 195 14.97 17.33 -3.40
CA ARG A 195 14.37 17.67 -2.11
C ARG A 195 14.57 16.56 -1.09
N VAL A 196 14.29 15.30 -1.46
CA VAL A 196 14.52 14.12 -0.59
C VAL A 196 15.98 14.07 -0.16
N ARG A 197 16.91 14.27 -1.09
CA ARG A 197 18.34 14.30 -0.79
C ARG A 197 18.74 15.43 0.17
N ARG A 198 18.22 16.65 -0.03
CA ARG A 198 18.46 17.78 0.90
C ARG A 198 17.91 17.50 2.30
N ALA A 199 16.79 16.78 2.39
CA ALA A 199 16.19 16.34 3.64
C ALA A 199 16.89 15.10 4.25
N ARG A 200 17.95 14.57 3.62
CA ARG A 200 18.64 13.33 3.99
C ARG A 200 17.69 12.11 4.04
N GLY A 201 16.64 12.12 3.25
CA GLY A 201 15.79 10.94 3.03
C GLY A 201 16.48 9.90 2.15
N GLU A 202 15.96 8.69 2.16
CA GLU A 202 16.46 7.57 1.36
C GLU A 202 15.56 7.35 0.13
N ILE A 203 16.17 7.09 -1.01
CA ILE A 203 15.49 6.84 -2.28
C ILE A 203 15.67 5.37 -2.65
N ALA A 204 14.54 4.65 -2.70
CA ALA A 204 14.48 3.29 -3.21
C ALA A 204 13.96 3.28 -4.64
N VAL A 205 14.61 2.50 -5.52
CA VAL A 205 14.18 2.31 -6.92
C VAL A 205 13.86 0.84 -7.15
N VAL A 206 12.69 0.58 -7.72
CA VAL A 206 12.27 -0.75 -8.18
C VAL A 206 12.46 -0.82 -9.70
N VAL A 207 13.29 -1.75 -10.17
CA VAL A 207 13.68 -1.83 -11.58
C VAL A 207 13.32 -3.18 -12.21
N GLY A 208 12.97 -3.12 -13.49
CA GLY A 208 12.69 -4.29 -14.32
C GLY A 208 13.67 -4.44 -15.48
N PRO A 209 13.73 -5.63 -16.10
CA PRO A 209 14.67 -5.93 -17.20
C PRO A 209 14.49 -5.03 -18.43
N ALA A 210 13.35 -4.33 -18.55
CA ALA A 210 13.11 -3.37 -19.61
C ALA A 210 14.19 -2.27 -19.64
N ILE A 211 14.71 -1.82 -18.49
CA ILE A 211 15.74 -0.77 -18.43
C ILE A 211 17.01 -1.18 -19.19
N VAL A 212 17.40 -2.45 -19.07
CA VAL A 212 18.57 -2.97 -19.79
C VAL A 212 18.26 -3.09 -21.28
N ARG A 213 17.09 -3.64 -21.64
CA ARG A 213 16.69 -3.87 -23.03
C ARG A 213 16.52 -2.58 -23.84
N THR A 214 16.05 -1.50 -23.21
CA THR A 214 15.84 -0.21 -23.88
C THR A 214 17.10 0.64 -24.01
N GLY A 215 18.26 0.17 -23.51
CA GLY A 215 19.46 1.01 -23.50
C GLY A 215 19.60 1.90 -22.27
N ALA A 216 18.58 1.97 -21.40
CA ALA A 216 18.51 2.95 -20.33
C ALA A 216 19.44 2.69 -19.13
N GLY A 217 20.12 1.53 -19.07
CA GLY A 217 21.01 1.15 -17.96
C GLY A 217 22.05 2.21 -17.60
N GLN A 218 22.66 2.88 -18.58
CA GLN A 218 23.65 3.94 -18.32
C GLN A 218 23.08 5.16 -17.57
N HIS A 219 21.78 5.43 -17.73
CA HIS A 219 21.11 6.50 -16.97
C HIS A 219 20.90 6.09 -15.50
N LEU A 220 20.56 4.82 -15.26
CA LEU A 220 20.45 4.28 -13.91
C LEU A 220 21.79 4.29 -13.19
N VAL A 221 22.88 3.87 -13.87
CA VAL A 221 24.24 3.95 -13.32
C VAL A 221 24.57 5.38 -12.90
N ARG A 222 24.31 6.38 -13.75
CA ARG A 222 24.53 7.79 -13.40
C ARG A 222 23.73 8.24 -12.19
N LEU A 223 22.49 7.77 -12.01
CA LEU A 223 21.69 8.08 -10.82
C LEU A 223 22.27 7.45 -9.55
N ILE A 224 22.75 6.21 -9.64
CA ILE A 224 23.41 5.50 -8.54
C ILE A 224 24.70 6.22 -8.16
N GLU A 225 25.60 6.47 -9.12
CA GLU A 225 26.88 7.17 -8.91
C GLU A 225 26.68 8.59 -8.36
N SER A 226 25.63 9.26 -8.83
CA SER A 226 25.27 10.60 -8.35
C SER A 226 24.61 10.58 -6.97
N ARG A 227 24.44 9.42 -6.31
CA ARG A 227 23.76 9.25 -5.01
C ARG A 227 22.32 9.74 -4.99
N PHE A 228 21.57 9.40 -6.03
CA PHE A 228 20.11 9.53 -6.08
C PHE A 228 19.39 8.19 -5.90
N VAL A 229 20.12 7.10 -5.65
CA VAL A 229 19.58 5.77 -5.39
C VAL A 229 20.32 5.19 -4.19
N ASP A 230 19.61 5.00 -3.08
CA ASP A 230 20.15 4.41 -1.85
C ASP A 230 19.85 2.91 -1.77
N ARG A 231 18.71 2.47 -2.33
CA ARG A 231 18.32 1.05 -2.40
C ARG A 231 17.82 0.70 -3.80
N LEU A 232 18.25 -0.44 -4.31
CA LEU A 232 17.82 -0.99 -5.59
C LEU A 232 17.11 -2.32 -5.36
N PHE A 233 15.84 -2.39 -5.75
CA PHE A 233 15.06 -3.62 -5.75
C PHE A 233 14.88 -4.10 -7.18
N ALA A 234 15.31 -5.33 -7.45
CA ALA A 234 15.26 -5.91 -8.79
C ALA A 234 14.99 -7.42 -8.71
N GLY A 235 14.50 -7.98 -9.82
CA GLY A 235 14.41 -9.42 -10.00
C GLY A 235 15.66 -10.00 -10.69
N ASN A 236 15.81 -11.33 -10.62
CA ASN A 236 16.92 -12.05 -11.23
C ASN A 236 17.12 -11.71 -12.72
N SER A 237 16.04 -11.54 -13.48
CA SER A 237 16.11 -11.20 -14.90
C SER A 237 16.78 -9.86 -15.18
N PHE A 238 16.59 -8.86 -14.31
CA PHE A 238 17.27 -7.56 -14.47
C PHE A 238 18.77 -7.74 -14.29
N ALA A 239 19.20 -8.38 -13.19
CA ALA A 239 20.60 -8.58 -12.87
C ALA A 239 21.31 -9.40 -13.96
N ALA A 240 20.70 -10.50 -14.41
CA ALA A 240 21.28 -11.37 -15.43
C ALA A 240 21.39 -10.67 -16.79
N TYR A 241 20.44 -9.81 -17.18
CA TYR A 241 20.54 -9.06 -18.44
C TYR A 241 21.57 -7.95 -18.38
N ASP A 242 21.67 -7.24 -17.25
CA ASP A 242 22.67 -6.20 -17.06
C ASP A 242 24.09 -6.80 -17.13
N LEU A 243 24.28 -7.95 -16.48
CA LEU A 243 25.51 -8.71 -16.52
C LEU A 243 25.84 -9.24 -17.93
N GLU A 244 24.87 -9.84 -18.61
CA GLU A 244 25.06 -10.29 -20.00
C GLU A 244 25.51 -9.13 -20.89
N ARG A 245 24.92 -7.96 -20.68
CA ARG A 245 25.27 -6.76 -21.43
C ARG A 245 26.68 -6.27 -21.09
N ALA A 246 27.06 -6.30 -19.83
CA ALA A 246 28.40 -5.91 -19.39
C ALA A 246 29.50 -6.86 -19.93
N LEU A 247 29.23 -8.17 -19.96
CA LEU A 247 30.21 -9.18 -20.38
C LEU A 247 30.26 -9.39 -21.89
N PHE A 248 29.11 -9.36 -22.55
CA PHE A 248 28.97 -9.80 -23.94
C PHE A 248 28.36 -8.74 -24.86
N GLY A 249 27.97 -7.57 -24.34
CA GLY A 249 27.33 -6.50 -25.12
C GLY A 249 25.90 -6.82 -25.57
N THR A 250 25.29 -7.92 -25.09
CA THR A 250 23.96 -8.38 -25.50
C THR A 250 22.98 -8.48 -24.33
N SER A 251 21.68 -8.49 -24.63
CA SER A 251 20.63 -8.86 -23.68
C SER A 251 19.70 -9.87 -24.36
N LEU A 252 19.64 -11.11 -23.84
CA LEU A 252 19.06 -12.28 -24.52
C LEU A 252 19.65 -12.54 -25.92
N GLY A 253 20.95 -12.29 -26.09
CA GLY A 253 21.62 -12.41 -27.38
C GLY A 253 21.20 -11.35 -28.41
N ILE A 254 20.46 -10.32 -27.99
CA ILE A 254 20.11 -9.17 -28.82
C ILE A 254 21.10 -8.06 -28.52
N SER A 255 21.82 -7.60 -29.54
CA SER A 255 22.57 -6.34 -29.44
C SER A 255 21.59 -5.18 -29.59
N PRO A 256 21.63 -4.17 -28.70
CA PRO A 256 20.80 -2.96 -28.84
C PRO A 256 21.13 -2.13 -30.09
N ASP A 257 22.30 -2.35 -30.69
CA ASP A 257 22.77 -1.64 -31.90
C ASP A 257 22.28 -2.29 -33.21
N LEU A 258 21.58 -3.42 -33.13
CA LEU A 258 21.06 -4.15 -34.29
C LEU A 258 19.53 -4.08 -34.32
N ALA A 259 18.98 -3.53 -35.41
CA ALA A 259 17.53 -3.46 -35.64
C ALA A 259 16.85 -4.85 -35.74
N PHE A 260 17.60 -5.88 -36.13
CA PHE A 260 17.14 -7.26 -36.24
C PHE A 260 18.20 -8.22 -35.72
N ALA A 261 18.15 -8.56 -34.44
CA ALA A 261 19.01 -9.59 -33.87
C ALA A 261 18.27 -10.94 -33.81
N ARG A 262 18.92 -12.02 -34.26
CA ARG A 262 18.51 -13.38 -33.93
C ARG A 262 19.11 -13.74 -32.57
N GLY A 263 18.28 -13.75 -31.53
CA GLY A 263 18.71 -14.01 -30.16
C GLY A 263 19.04 -15.48 -29.91
N GLY A 264 20.16 -15.73 -29.22
CA GLY A 264 20.49 -16.98 -28.56
C GLY A 264 20.60 -16.78 -27.05
N ARG A 265 20.16 -17.74 -26.24
CA ARG A 265 20.25 -17.67 -24.76
C ARG A 265 21.63 -18.04 -24.22
N GLU A 266 22.60 -18.28 -25.09
CA GLU A 266 23.91 -18.77 -24.70
C GLU A 266 24.68 -17.74 -23.86
N ASN A 267 24.76 -16.48 -24.32
CA ASN A 267 25.41 -15.40 -23.56
C ASN A 267 24.75 -15.21 -22.19
N PHE A 268 23.42 -15.28 -22.13
CA PHE A 268 22.68 -15.21 -20.88
C PHE A 268 23.11 -16.32 -19.90
N VAL A 269 23.14 -17.57 -20.36
CA VAL A 269 23.54 -18.71 -19.51
C VAL A 269 25.01 -18.62 -19.10
N ARG A 270 25.89 -18.20 -20.01
CA ARG A 270 27.32 -17.97 -19.72
C ARG A 270 27.51 -16.85 -18.69
N ALA A 271 26.74 -15.76 -18.79
CA ALA A 271 26.79 -14.66 -17.84
C ALA A 271 26.40 -15.15 -16.44
N VAL A 272 25.27 -15.83 -16.32
CA VAL A 272 24.82 -16.42 -15.04
C VAL A 272 25.89 -17.38 -14.49
N ASN A 273 26.49 -18.22 -15.33
CA ASN A 273 27.53 -19.15 -14.90
C ASN A 273 28.78 -18.42 -14.36
N ALA A 274 29.21 -17.34 -15.00
CA ALA A 274 30.36 -16.55 -14.56
C ALA A 274 30.18 -15.97 -13.14
N ILE A 275 28.97 -15.52 -12.79
CA ILE A 275 28.70 -15.05 -11.41
C ILE A 275 28.63 -16.20 -10.41
N ARG A 276 28.06 -17.34 -10.81
CA ARG A 276 28.04 -18.53 -9.94
C ARG A 276 29.45 -19.04 -9.63
N GLU A 277 30.38 -18.93 -10.58
CA GLU A 277 31.78 -19.31 -10.39
C GLU A 277 32.48 -18.50 -9.30
N VAL A 278 32.11 -17.22 -9.15
CA VAL A 278 32.68 -16.32 -8.13
C VAL A 278 31.90 -16.29 -6.81
N GLY A 279 30.87 -17.14 -6.65
CA GLY A 279 30.17 -17.34 -5.39
C GLY A 279 28.80 -16.68 -5.24
N GLY A 280 28.33 -15.95 -6.27
CA GLY A 280 27.03 -15.26 -6.27
C GLY A 280 27.08 -13.81 -5.83
#